data_AF-A0A932HMI3-F1
#
_entry.id   AF-A0A932HMI3-F1
#
_cell.length_a   1.000
_cell.length_b   1.000
_cell.length_c   1.000
_cell.angle_alpha   90.00
_cell.angle_beta   90.00
_cell.angle_gamma   90.00
#
_symmetry.space_group_name_H-M   'P 1'
#
loop_
_entity.id
_entity.type
_entity.pdbx_description
1 polymer ?
#
loop_
_entity_poly.entity_id
_entity_poly.type
_entity_poly.pdbx_seq_one_letter_code
_entity_poly.pdbx_strand_id
1 'polypeptide(L)'
;MAASQPKVLVVDDTEANIKLVRALLKGAGYEVVTATCGTDGLAVAAAEQPDLILLDIMMPDLTGFEVCQRLRAAPETRQTPVVFLTALHEMEDHMKALDVGGDDILTKPINKLELLTRARSLLRIRALTTEVQEQRRVIHDLLKTHVSAEAAQRYLADPTANLSLDRPKPPS
;
A
#
# COMPACT_ATOMS: atom_id res chain seq x y z
N MET A 1 3.69 21.11 -0.95
CA MET A 1 3.71 20.57 -2.33
C MET A 1 2.28 20.27 -2.73
N ALA A 2 1.88 20.49 -3.99
CA ALA A 2 0.55 20.08 -4.44
C ALA A 2 0.40 18.58 -4.23
N ALA A 3 -0.72 18.14 -3.64
CA ALA A 3 -0.99 16.71 -3.49
C ALA A 3 -1.05 16.10 -4.89
N SER A 4 -0.08 15.26 -5.24
CA SER A 4 -0.13 14.49 -6.48
C SER A 4 -1.39 13.64 -6.47
N GLN A 5 -2.05 13.56 -7.61
CA GLN A 5 -3.22 12.72 -7.77
C GLN A 5 -2.81 11.26 -7.51
N PRO A 6 -3.50 10.51 -6.62
CA PRO A 6 -3.11 9.14 -6.34
C PRO A 6 -3.17 8.26 -7.60
N LYS A 7 -2.14 7.44 -7.81
CA LYS A 7 -2.02 6.53 -8.94
C LYS A 7 -2.49 5.13 -8.55
N VAL A 8 -3.42 4.59 -9.33
CA VAL A 8 -3.97 3.24 -9.13
C VAL A 8 -3.56 2.35 -10.30
N LEU A 9 -2.96 1.21 -10.01
CA LEU A 9 -2.73 0.15 -10.97
C LEU A 9 -3.90 -0.82 -10.99
N VAL A 10 -4.43 -1.12 -12.18
CA VAL A 10 -5.45 -2.15 -12.40
C VAL A 10 -4.83 -3.30 -13.18
N VAL A 11 -4.86 -4.51 -12.62
CA VAL A 11 -4.33 -5.73 -13.25
C VAL A 11 -5.48 -6.73 -13.39
N ASP A 12 -5.87 -7.04 -14.62
CA ASP A 12 -6.94 -7.98 -14.95
C ASP A 12 -6.69 -8.48 -16.38
N ASP A 13 -6.94 -9.75 -16.68
CA ASP A 13 -6.73 -10.30 -18.03
C ASP A 13 -7.86 -9.95 -19.01
N THR A 14 -8.98 -9.46 -18.49
CA THR A 14 -10.17 -9.14 -19.26
C THR A 14 -10.28 -7.63 -19.51
N GLU A 15 -10.05 -7.21 -20.76
CA GLU A 15 -10.08 -5.81 -21.20
C GLU A 15 -11.37 -5.05 -20.80
N ALA A 16 -12.51 -5.74 -20.77
CA ALA A 16 -13.78 -5.15 -20.34
C ALA A 16 -13.77 -4.74 -18.86
N ASN A 17 -13.17 -5.57 -17.98
CA ASN A 17 -13.03 -5.28 -16.55
C ASN A 17 -12.08 -4.09 -16.35
N ILE A 18 -10.94 -4.08 -17.03
CA ILE A 18 -9.99 -2.97 -17.01
C ILE A 18 -10.70 -1.66 -17.40
N LYS A 19 -11.42 -1.65 -18.52
CA LYS A 19 -12.15 -0.47 -19.01
C LYS A 19 -13.17 0.03 -17.99
N LEU A 20 -13.95 -0.87 -17.40
CA LEU A 20 -14.95 -0.54 -16.38
C LEU A 20 -14.28 0.11 -15.16
N VAL A 21 -13.32 -0.57 -14.54
CA VAL A 21 -12.65 -0.10 -13.32
C VAL A 21 -11.91 1.22 -13.58
N ARG A 22 -11.20 1.32 -14.71
CA ARG A 22 -10.53 2.56 -15.13
C ARG A 22 -11.50 3.72 -15.26
N ALA A 23 -12.67 3.52 -15.85
CA ALA A 23 -13.68 4.57 -15.99
C ALA A 23 -14.22 5.04 -14.63
N LEU A 24 -14.48 4.10 -13.71
CA LEU A 24 -14.92 4.41 -12.36
C LEU A 24 -13.89 5.23 -11.58
N LEU A 25 -12.62 4.82 -11.65
CA LEU A 25 -11.51 5.49 -10.96
C LEU A 25 -11.18 6.86 -11.56
N LYS A 26 -11.06 6.97 -12.89
CA LYS A 26 -10.82 8.28 -13.54
C LYS A 26 -11.95 9.27 -13.25
N GLY A 27 -13.20 8.82 -13.25
CA GLY A 27 -14.35 9.65 -12.89
C GLY A 27 -14.34 10.12 -11.43
N ALA A 28 -13.56 9.48 -10.56
CA ALA A 28 -13.34 9.89 -9.18
C ALA A 28 -12.06 10.71 -8.99
N GLY A 29 -11.33 11.02 -10.07
CA GLY A 29 -10.12 11.81 -10.02
C GLY A 29 -8.89 11.03 -9.55
N TYR A 30 -8.73 9.78 -9.97
CA TYR A 30 -7.47 9.04 -9.82
C TYR A 30 -6.69 8.98 -11.15
N GLU A 31 -5.36 8.95 -11.05
CA GLU A 31 -4.51 8.51 -12.16
C GLU A 31 -4.61 6.97 -12.23
N VAL A 32 -4.70 6.42 -13.46
CA VAL A 32 -4.88 4.98 -13.64
C VAL A 32 -3.89 4.45 -14.66
N VAL A 33 -3.06 3.52 -14.23
CA VAL A 33 -2.21 2.66 -15.06
C VAL A 33 -2.80 1.26 -15.06
N THR A 34 -2.54 0.49 -16.12
CA THR A 34 -3.20 -0.81 -16.34
C THR A 34 -2.21 -1.84 -16.82
N ALA A 35 -2.44 -3.10 -16.46
CA ALA A 35 -1.74 -4.26 -16.97
C ALA A 35 -2.74 -5.38 -17.29
N THR A 36 -2.43 -6.20 -18.30
CA THR A 36 -3.34 -7.26 -18.80
C THR A 36 -2.96 -8.67 -18.35
N CYS A 37 -1.94 -8.80 -17.51
CA CYS A 37 -1.51 -10.08 -16.96
C CYS A 37 -0.64 -9.85 -15.71
N GLY A 38 -0.39 -10.89 -14.92
CA GLY A 38 0.34 -10.76 -13.66
C GLY A 38 1.81 -10.36 -13.86
N THR A 39 2.46 -10.87 -14.89
CA THR A 39 3.86 -10.52 -15.24
C THR A 39 4.02 -9.05 -15.60
N ASP A 40 3.14 -8.54 -16.47
CA ASP A 40 3.10 -7.10 -16.81
C ASP A 40 2.71 -6.26 -15.58
N GLY A 41 1.76 -6.73 -14.77
CA GLY A 41 1.36 -6.07 -13.53
C GLY A 41 2.52 -5.84 -12.56
N LEU A 42 3.41 -6.83 -12.40
CA LEU A 42 4.62 -6.69 -11.59
C LEU A 42 5.60 -5.66 -12.18
N ALA A 43 5.80 -5.69 -13.51
CA ALA A 43 6.70 -4.75 -14.18
C ALA A 43 6.19 -3.30 -14.07
N VAL A 44 4.89 -3.09 -14.31
CA VAL A 44 4.25 -1.77 -14.17
C VAL A 44 4.27 -1.32 -12.71
N ALA A 45 4.01 -2.19 -11.74
CA ALA A 45 4.08 -1.82 -10.32
C ALA A 45 5.47 -1.32 -9.91
N ALA A 46 6.53 -1.97 -10.39
CA ALA A 46 7.91 -1.55 -10.11
C ALA A 46 8.28 -0.22 -10.79
N ALA A 47 7.85 -0.02 -12.04
CA ALA A 47 8.17 1.17 -12.83
C ALA A 47 7.37 2.40 -12.39
N GLU A 48 6.07 2.24 -12.16
CA GLU A 48 5.13 3.35 -11.94
C GLU A 48 4.91 3.69 -10.46
N GLN A 49 5.31 2.79 -9.56
CA GLN A 49 5.15 2.89 -8.10
C GLN A 49 3.75 3.40 -7.70
N PRO A 50 2.69 2.64 -8.03
CA PRO A 50 1.32 3.07 -7.74
C PRO A 50 1.07 3.16 -6.22
N ASP A 51 0.12 4.01 -5.85
CA ASP A 51 -0.35 4.19 -4.47
C ASP A 51 -1.36 3.10 -4.05
N LEU A 52 -1.95 2.39 -5.01
CA LEU A 52 -2.90 1.31 -4.81
C LEU A 52 -2.88 0.36 -6.01
N ILE A 53 -3.02 -0.95 -5.75
CA ILE A 53 -3.12 -1.98 -6.77
C ILE A 53 -4.48 -2.68 -6.65
N LEU A 54 -5.23 -2.72 -7.73
CA LEU A 54 -6.42 -3.55 -7.89
C LEU A 54 -6.04 -4.76 -8.73
N LEU A 55 -6.17 -5.96 -8.18
CA LEU A 55 -5.55 -7.17 -8.72
C LEU A 55 -6.58 -8.27 -8.90
N ASP A 56 -6.80 -8.70 -10.14
CA ASP A 56 -7.57 -9.90 -10.39
C ASP A 56 -6.86 -11.16 -9.87
N ILE A 57 -7.63 -12.11 -9.34
CA ILE A 57 -7.09 -13.38 -8.85
C ILE A 57 -6.85 -14.37 -9.99
N MET A 58 -7.74 -14.39 -10.98
CA MET A 58 -7.87 -15.47 -11.97
C MET A 58 -7.28 -15.04 -13.31
N MET A 59 -5.95 -15.01 -13.40
CA MET A 59 -5.22 -14.68 -14.63
C MET A 59 -4.46 -15.90 -15.17
N PRO A 60 -4.26 -16.00 -16.49
CA PRO A 60 -3.71 -17.20 -17.13
C PRO A 60 -2.20 -17.40 -16.93
N ASP A 61 -1.44 -16.33 -16.62
CA ASP A 61 0.01 -16.41 -16.46
C ASP A 61 0.44 -16.62 -15.01
N LEU A 62 0.05 -15.71 -14.12
CA LEU A 62 0.29 -15.77 -12.68
C LEU A 62 -1.02 -15.49 -11.98
N THR A 63 -1.32 -16.28 -10.95
CA THR A 63 -2.49 -15.98 -10.12
C THR A 63 -2.27 -14.66 -9.38
N GLY A 64 -3.35 -13.93 -9.08
CA GLY A 64 -3.25 -12.71 -8.28
C GLY A 64 -2.60 -12.95 -6.92
N PHE A 65 -2.75 -14.15 -6.35
CA PHE A 65 -2.07 -14.52 -5.12
C PHE A 65 -0.54 -14.54 -5.29
N GLU A 66 -0.02 -15.14 -6.36
CA GLU A 66 1.41 -15.15 -6.66
C GLU A 66 1.96 -13.76 -6.95
N VAL A 67 1.19 -12.94 -7.68
CA VAL A 67 1.54 -11.53 -7.92
C VAL A 67 1.64 -10.77 -6.59
N CYS A 68 0.66 -10.92 -5.70
CA CYS A 68 0.67 -10.29 -4.38
C CYS A 68 1.89 -10.71 -3.55
N GLN A 69 2.21 -12.00 -3.50
CA GLN A 69 3.40 -12.47 -2.78
C GLN A 69 4.69 -11.83 -3.31
N ARG A 70 4.84 -11.71 -4.63
CA ARG A 70 6.01 -11.06 -5.25
C ARG A 70 6.05 -9.56 -4.96
N LEU A 71 4.90 -8.88 -5.00
CA LEU A 71 4.79 -7.48 -4.60
C LEU A 71 5.22 -7.26 -3.15
N ARG A 72 4.85 -8.19 -2.24
CA ARG A 72 5.25 -8.15 -0.83
C ARG A 72 6.73 -8.47 -0.59
N ALA A 73 7.35 -9.27 -1.45
CA ALA A 73 8.77 -9.60 -1.37
C ALA A 73 9.69 -8.44 -1.82
N ALA A 74 9.20 -7.54 -2.69
CA ALA A 74 9.98 -6.44 -3.25
C ALA A 74 9.92 -5.16 -2.37
N PRO A 75 11.06 -4.58 -1.94
CA PRO A 75 11.09 -3.40 -1.06
C PRO A 75 10.29 -2.20 -1.54
N GLU A 76 10.29 -1.96 -2.85
CA GLU A 76 9.62 -0.86 -3.56
C GLU A 76 8.09 -0.97 -3.53
N THR A 77 7.54 -2.19 -3.58
CA THR A 77 6.08 -2.42 -3.70
C THR A 77 5.47 -3.00 -2.43
N ARG A 78 6.28 -3.50 -1.47
CA ARG A 78 5.78 -4.25 -0.32
C ARG A 78 4.77 -3.49 0.54
N GLN A 79 4.80 -2.17 0.51
CA GLN A 79 3.90 -1.30 1.28
C GLN A 79 2.76 -0.71 0.44
N THR A 80 2.70 -1.00 -0.85
CA THR A 80 1.59 -0.55 -1.70
C THR A 80 0.37 -1.40 -1.39
N PRO A 81 -0.77 -0.80 -1.01
CA PRO A 81 -1.97 -1.58 -0.72
C PRO A 81 -2.46 -2.35 -1.94
N VAL A 82 -2.87 -3.60 -1.74
CA VAL A 82 -3.38 -4.51 -2.77
C VAL A 82 -4.81 -4.89 -2.42
N VAL A 83 -5.73 -4.62 -3.34
CA VAL A 83 -7.14 -5.02 -3.27
C VAL A 83 -7.40 -6.06 -4.32
N PHE A 84 -7.80 -7.25 -3.89
CA PHE A 84 -8.17 -8.30 -4.83
C PHE A 84 -9.53 -8.01 -5.45
N LEU A 85 -9.63 -8.20 -6.76
CA LEU A 85 -10.88 -8.27 -7.50
C LEU A 85 -11.13 -9.74 -7.82
N THR A 86 -12.27 -10.30 -7.41
CA THR A 86 -12.47 -11.75 -7.55
C THR A 86 -13.89 -12.11 -7.96
N ALA A 87 -14.05 -13.16 -8.75
CA ALA A 87 -15.33 -13.84 -8.94
C ALA A 87 -15.55 -14.97 -7.91
N LEU A 88 -14.56 -15.23 -7.06
CA LEU A 88 -14.64 -16.22 -6.00
C LEU A 88 -15.49 -15.70 -4.84
N HIS A 89 -16.26 -16.61 -4.24
CA HIS A 89 -17.22 -16.28 -3.18
C HIS A 89 -16.99 -17.09 -1.90
N GLU A 90 -16.04 -18.02 -1.90
CA GLU A 90 -15.81 -18.91 -0.77
C GLU A 90 -14.98 -18.24 0.31
N MET A 91 -15.32 -18.49 1.58
CA MET A 91 -14.61 -17.89 2.71
C MET A 91 -13.12 -18.26 2.75
N GLU A 92 -12.77 -19.43 2.22
CA GLU A 92 -11.38 -19.89 2.10
C GLU A 92 -10.54 -18.99 1.18
N ASP A 93 -11.11 -18.51 0.06
CA ASP A 93 -10.43 -17.61 -0.86
C ASP A 93 -10.17 -16.23 -0.24
N HIS A 94 -11.11 -15.76 0.59
CA HIS A 94 -10.95 -14.53 1.36
C HIS A 94 -9.84 -14.66 2.41
N MET A 95 -9.76 -15.79 3.11
CA MET A 95 -8.67 -16.06 4.06
C MET A 95 -7.32 -16.10 3.34
N LYS A 96 -7.24 -16.82 2.23
CA LYS A 96 -6.03 -16.91 1.42
C LYS A 96 -5.56 -15.55 0.91
N ALA A 97 -6.49 -14.69 0.48
CA ALA A 97 -6.19 -13.32 0.06
C ALA A 97 -5.49 -12.51 1.16
N LEU A 98 -5.96 -12.62 2.40
CA LEU A 98 -5.33 -11.95 3.55
C LEU A 98 -3.98 -12.58 3.91
N ASP A 99 -3.87 -13.91 3.88
CA ASP A 99 -2.64 -14.64 4.24
C ASP A 99 -1.48 -14.32 3.30
N VAL A 100 -1.75 -14.08 2.01
CA VAL A 100 -0.72 -13.66 1.04
C VAL A 100 -0.38 -12.16 1.11
N GLY A 101 -0.99 -11.44 2.06
CA GLY A 101 -0.75 -10.04 2.32
C GLY A 101 -1.65 -9.09 1.52
N GLY A 102 -2.83 -9.51 1.06
CA GLY A 102 -3.84 -8.59 0.55
C GLY A 102 -4.39 -7.68 1.66
N ASP A 103 -4.70 -6.43 1.31
CA ASP A 103 -5.25 -5.46 2.26
C ASP A 103 -6.78 -5.42 2.24
N ASP A 104 -7.39 -5.82 1.11
CA ASP A 104 -8.83 -5.89 0.97
C ASP A 104 -9.23 -6.80 -0.21
N ILE A 105 -10.52 -7.10 -0.31
CA ILE A 105 -11.10 -7.92 -1.37
C ILE A 105 -12.46 -7.37 -1.80
N LEU A 106 -12.68 -7.37 -3.11
CA LEU A 106 -13.89 -6.93 -3.77
C LEU A 106 -14.39 -8.03 -4.70
N THR A 107 -15.62 -8.45 -4.45
CA THR A 107 -16.28 -9.45 -5.27
C THR A 107 -16.86 -8.80 -6.53
N LYS A 108 -16.69 -9.47 -7.67
CA LYS A 108 -17.32 -9.13 -8.95
C LYS A 108 -18.78 -9.61 -8.92
N PRO A 109 -19.77 -8.83 -9.43
CA PRO A 109 -19.61 -7.59 -10.18
C PRO A 109 -19.25 -6.38 -9.31
N ILE A 110 -18.35 -5.54 -9.83
CA ILE A 110 -17.78 -4.42 -9.05
C ILE A 110 -18.84 -3.35 -8.76
N ASN A 111 -19.12 -3.14 -7.47
CA ASN A 111 -19.93 -2.04 -7.01
C ASN A 111 -19.10 -0.74 -6.95
N LYS A 112 -19.53 0.30 -7.66
CA LYS A 112 -18.84 1.60 -7.71
C LYS A 112 -18.62 2.22 -6.33
N LEU A 113 -19.66 2.23 -5.48
CA LEU A 113 -19.57 2.87 -4.17
C LEU A 113 -18.57 2.12 -3.29
N GLU A 114 -18.61 0.79 -3.33
CA GLU A 114 -17.71 -0.06 -2.56
C GLU A 114 -16.25 0.12 -2.99
N LEU A 115 -15.99 0.04 -4.30
CA LEU A 115 -14.67 0.27 -4.88
C LEU A 115 -14.09 1.61 -4.45
N LEU A 116 -14.84 2.70 -4.65
CA LEU A 116 -14.35 4.05 -4.38
C LEU A 116 -14.16 4.30 -2.88
N THR A 117 -14.99 3.70 -2.02
CA THR A 117 -14.88 3.85 -0.56
C THR A 117 -13.64 3.12 -0.03
N ARG A 118 -13.44 1.87 -0.46
CA ARG A 118 -12.26 1.06 -0.07
C ARG A 118 -10.97 1.69 -0.59
N ALA A 119 -10.92 2.06 -1.87
CA ALA A 119 -9.78 2.74 -2.46
C ALA A 119 -9.41 4.03 -1.70
N ARG A 120 -10.39 4.89 -1.39
CA ARG A 120 -10.16 6.12 -0.63
C ARG A 120 -9.61 5.84 0.78
N SER A 121 -10.12 4.81 1.46
CA SER A 121 -9.67 4.42 2.80
C SER A 121 -8.20 3.98 2.77
N LEU A 122 -7.85 3.06 1.88
CA LEU A 122 -6.49 2.53 1.76
C LEU A 122 -5.49 3.60 1.31
N LEU A 123 -5.87 4.45 0.35
CA LEU A 123 -5.04 5.58 -0.09
C LEU A 123 -4.79 6.58 1.04
N ARG A 124 -5.78 6.83 1.91
CA ARG A 124 -5.60 7.67 3.09
C ARG A 124 -4.60 7.05 4.07
N ILE A 125 -4.70 5.74 4.31
CA ILE A 125 -3.75 5.02 5.18
C ILE A 125 -2.34 5.11 4.56
N ARG A 126 -2.19 4.83 3.27
CA ARG A 126 -0.92 4.93 2.53
C ARG A 126 -0.30 6.31 2.63
N ALA A 127 -1.08 7.37 2.45
CA ALA A 127 -0.61 8.75 2.56
C ALA A 127 -0.09 9.06 3.97
N LEU A 128 -0.83 8.67 5.01
CA LEU A 128 -0.41 8.87 6.41
C LEU A 128 0.84 8.07 6.77
N THR A 129 0.95 6.82 6.31
CA THR A 129 2.14 5.99 6.52
C THR A 129 3.37 6.59 5.85
N THR A 130 3.21 7.11 4.63
CA THR A 130 4.30 7.76 3.88
C THR A 130 4.76 9.04 4.58
N GLU A 131 3.82 9.86 5.06
CA GLU A 131 4.12 11.08 5.82
C GLU A 131 4.91 10.76 7.11
N VAL A 132 4.48 9.76 7.88
CA VAL A 132 5.17 9.34 9.12
C VAL A 132 6.59 8.85 8.81
N GLN A 133 6.76 8.09 7.73
CA GLN A 133 8.09 7.61 7.32
C GLN A 133 9.02 8.75 6.90
N GLU A 134 8.49 9.74 6.16
CA GLU A 134 9.28 10.88 5.74
C GLU A 134 9.67 11.75 6.93
N GLN A 135 8.73 12.02 7.86
CA GLN A 135 9.04 12.72 9.11
C GLN A 135 10.11 11.99 9.92
N ARG A 136 10.01 10.66 10.04
CA ARG A 136 11.02 9.84 10.72
C ARG A 136 12.38 9.95 10.03
N ARG A 137 12.43 9.95 8.70
CA ARG A 137 13.67 10.11 7.92
C ARG A 137 14.31 11.47 8.18
N VAL A 138 13.53 12.54 8.10
CA VAL A 138 13.99 13.92 8.37
C VAL A 138 14.55 14.05 9.79
N ILE A 139 13.80 13.59 10.80
CA ILE A 139 14.26 13.62 12.21
C ILE A 139 15.57 12.85 12.36
N HIS A 140 15.65 11.65 11.78
CA HIS A 140 16.84 10.81 11.85
C HIS A 140 18.07 11.46 11.19
N ASP A 141 17.90 12.11 10.04
CA ASP A 141 18.99 12.81 9.34
C ASP A 141 19.47 14.05 10.12
N LEU A 142 18.55 14.77 10.78
CA LEU A 142 18.89 15.90 11.65
C LEU A 142 19.70 15.47 12.88
N LEU A 143 19.32 14.37 13.54
CA LEU A 143 20.03 13.82 14.68
C LEU A 143 21.46 13.43 14.33
N LYS A 144 21.68 12.78 13.17
CA LYS A 144 23.01 12.44 12.68
C LYS A 144 23.92 13.66 12.46
N THR A 145 23.33 14.79 12.10
CA THR A 145 24.09 16.00 11.73
C THR A 145 24.43 16.88 12.94
N HIS A 146 23.55 16.95 13.94
CA HIS A 146 23.63 17.96 15.02
C HIS A 146 23.85 17.39 16.43
N VAL A 147 23.78 16.07 16.61
CA VAL A 147 24.01 15.42 17.91
C VAL A 147 25.40 14.78 17.91
N SER A 148 26.13 14.88 19.05
CA SER A 148 27.43 14.21 19.19
C SER A 148 27.29 12.71 18.88
N ALA A 149 28.29 12.13 18.23
CA ALA A 149 28.22 10.73 17.78
C ALA A 149 27.80 9.75 18.89
N GLU A 150 28.22 10.00 20.14
CA GLU A 150 27.84 9.22 21.31
C GLU A 150 26.35 9.33 21.68
N ALA A 151 25.77 10.53 21.62
CA ALA A 151 24.36 10.73 21.97
C ALA A 151 23.42 10.23 20.85
N ALA A 152 23.84 10.35 19.58
CA ALA A 152 23.14 9.75 18.45
C ALA A 152 23.18 8.21 18.51
N GLN A 153 24.34 7.61 18.83
CA GLN A 153 24.47 6.15 18.97
C GLN A 153 23.63 5.59 20.12
N ARG A 154 23.57 6.28 21.27
CA ARG A 154 22.70 5.88 22.40
C ARG A 154 21.21 5.88 22.03
N TYR A 155 20.74 6.92 21.34
CA TYR A 155 19.33 7.00 20.93
C TYR A 155 18.96 5.99 19.84
N LEU A 156 19.89 5.68 18.92
CA LEU A 156 19.69 4.65 17.90
C LEU A 156 19.68 3.22 18.48
N ALA A 157 20.40 2.97 19.58
CA ALA A 157 20.43 1.67 20.25
C ALA A 157 19.16 1.40 21.08
N ASP A 158 18.61 2.44 21.73
CA ASP A 158 17.34 2.35 22.46
C ASP A 158 16.57 3.69 22.37
N PRO A 159 15.60 3.80 21.45
CA PRO A 159 14.79 5.02 21.26
C PRO A 159 13.89 5.34 22.46
N THR A 160 13.63 4.36 23.34
CA THR A 160 12.74 4.49 24.49
C THR A 160 13.46 4.83 25.79
N ALA A 161 14.78 4.69 25.86
CA ALA A 161 15.58 4.95 27.05
C ALA A 161 15.41 6.38 27.62
N ASN A 162 15.08 7.36 26.76
CA ASN A 162 14.87 8.76 27.17
C ASN A 162 13.39 9.14 27.35
N LEU A 163 12.44 8.21 27.15
CA LEU A 163 11.01 8.48 27.32
C LEU A 163 10.49 8.24 28.74
N SER A 164 11.34 7.79 29.66
CA SER A 164 11.06 7.87 31.10
C SER A 164 11.08 9.33 31.52
N LEU A 165 9.95 10.00 31.38
CA LEU A 165 9.65 11.22 32.13
C LEU A 165 9.64 10.81 33.60
N ASP A 166 10.78 10.93 34.27
CA ASP A 166 10.86 10.92 35.72
C ASP A 166 9.91 12.02 36.20
N ARG A 167 8.70 11.63 36.58
CA ARG A 167 7.78 12.55 37.26
C ARG A 167 8.50 12.96 38.54
N PRO A 168 8.74 14.26 38.77
CA PRO A 168 9.35 14.68 40.02
C PRO A 168 8.47 14.18 41.17
N LYS A 169 9.10 13.47 42.12
CA LYS A 169 8.40 12.94 43.30
C LYS A 169 7.73 14.11 44.01
N PRO A 170 6.42 14.03 44.35
CA PRO A 170 5.75 15.13 45.02
C PRO A 170 6.43 15.40 46.37
N PRO A 171 6.58 16.67 46.77
CA PRO A 171 7.16 17.01 48.06
C PRO A 171 6.30 16.42 49.19
N SER A 172 6.99 15.88 50.19
CA SER A 172 6.43 15.23 51.39
C SER A 172 5.59 16.17 52.24
#